data_AF-A0A924NML2-F1
#
_entry.id   AF-A0A924NML2-F1
#
_cell.length_a   1.000
_cell.length_b   1.000
_cell.length_c   1.000
_cell.angle_alpha   90.00
_cell.angle_beta   90.00
_cell.angle_gamma   90.00
#
_symmetry.space_group_name_H-M   'P 1'
#
loop_
_entity.id
_entity.type
_entity.pdbx_description
1 polymer ?
#
loop_
_entity_poly.entity_id
_entity_poly.type
_entity_poly.pdbx_seq_one_letter_code
_entity_poly.pdbx_strand_id
1 'polypeptide(L)'
;MAELQEAMAAGRLTSVALTQAYLDRIAHLDGRTNSVLAVAPMALDQARSLDAERRAGRVRGPLHGVPLLIKDNIATTDQPTTAGSFALAGLVLPHDSFLAARLREAGAVLLGKTNLSEFANW
;
A
#
# COMPACT_ATOMS: atom_id res chain seq x y z
N MET A 1 6.40 1.01 -14.18
CA MET A 1 7.04 1.77 -13.08
C MET A 1 7.79 3.00 -13.58
N ALA A 2 8.63 2.88 -14.62
CA ALA A 2 9.31 4.05 -15.22
C ALA A 2 8.32 5.14 -15.67
N GLU A 3 7.29 4.78 -16.44
CA GLU A 3 6.26 5.73 -16.91
C GLU A 3 5.53 6.48 -15.78
N LEU A 4 5.22 5.79 -14.67
CA LEU A 4 4.60 6.43 -13.50
C LEU A 4 5.53 7.46 -12.88
N GLN A 5 6.80 7.09 -12.68
CA GLN A 5 7.79 8.00 -12.12
C GLN A 5 8.04 9.19 -13.04
N GLU A 6 8.07 9.00 -14.36
CA GLU A 6 8.19 10.08 -15.34
C GLU A 6 6.98 11.03 -15.28
N ALA A 7 5.75 10.50 -15.25
CA ALA A 7 4.55 11.31 -15.13
C ALA A 7 4.52 12.10 -13.82
N MET A 8 4.97 11.49 -12.71
CA MET A 8 5.04 12.14 -11.40
C MET A 8 6.17 13.17 -11.32
N ALA A 9 7.33 12.92 -11.93
CA ALA A 9 8.43 13.87 -12.02
C ALA A 9 8.05 15.08 -12.89
N ALA A 10 7.28 14.88 -13.95
CA ALA A 10 6.75 15.94 -14.80
C ALA A 10 5.53 16.66 -14.21
N GLY A 11 5.07 16.29 -13.01
CA GLY A 11 3.89 16.88 -12.36
C GLY A 11 2.54 16.57 -13.02
N ARG A 12 2.50 15.64 -13.99
CA ARG A 12 1.28 15.20 -14.67
C ARG A 12 0.44 14.23 -13.82
N LEU A 13 1.06 13.62 -12.81
CA LEU A 13 0.43 12.68 -11.90
C LEU A 13 0.97 12.93 -10.48
N THR A 14 0.10 12.80 -9.47
CA THR A 14 0.52 12.87 -8.06
C THR A 14 0.32 11.51 -7.39
N SER A 15 1.04 11.27 -6.30
CA SER A 15 0.88 10.06 -5.49
C SER A 15 -0.55 9.95 -5.00
N VAL A 16 -1.15 11.06 -4.55
CA VAL A 16 -2.55 11.11 -4.11
C VAL A 16 -3.52 10.72 -5.23
N ALA A 17 -3.36 11.29 -6.43
CA ALA A 17 -4.23 10.99 -7.56
C ALA A 17 -4.12 9.51 -7.96
N LEU A 18 -2.90 8.97 -7.99
CA LEU A 18 -2.66 7.57 -8.29
C LEU A 18 -3.25 6.64 -7.22
N THR A 19 -3.03 6.94 -5.94
CA THR A 19 -3.60 6.19 -4.82
C THR A 19 -5.12 6.21 -4.88
N GLN A 20 -5.74 7.38 -5.08
CA GLN A 20 -7.20 7.50 -5.17
C GLN A 20 -7.76 6.67 -6.35
N ALA A 21 -7.13 6.74 -7.52
CA ALA A 21 -7.56 5.97 -8.68
C ALA A 21 -7.57 4.45 -8.41
N TYR A 22 -6.60 3.93 -7.66
CA TYR A 22 -6.59 2.52 -7.27
C TYR A 22 -7.63 2.19 -6.19
N LEU A 23 -7.85 3.08 -5.22
CA LEU A 23 -8.92 2.91 -4.23
C LEU A 23 -10.30 2.84 -4.90
N ASP A 24 -10.57 3.74 -5.85
CA ASP A 24 -11.82 3.76 -6.61
C ASP A 24 -11.99 2.47 -7.42
N ARG A 25 -10.90 1.98 -8.01
CA ARG A 25 -10.90 0.73 -8.77
C ARG A 25 -11.13 -0.49 -7.89
N ILE A 26 -10.56 -0.53 -6.69
CA ILE A 26 -10.83 -1.58 -5.68
C ILE A 26 -12.32 -1.54 -5.31
N ALA A 27 -12.86 -0.37 -4.99
CA ALA A 27 -14.26 -0.20 -4.63
C ALA A 27 -15.21 -0.66 -5.75
N HIS A 28 -14.85 -0.43 -7.01
CA HIS A 28 -15.67 -0.81 -8.16
C HIS A 28 -15.59 -2.31 -8.52
N LEU A 29 -14.43 -2.94 -8.38
CA LEU A 29 -14.17 -4.28 -8.90
C LEU A 29 -14.12 -5.36 -7.82
N ASP A 30 -13.63 -5.05 -6.63
CA ASP A 30 -13.19 -6.09 -5.70
C ASP A 30 -14.32 -6.82 -4.99
N GLY A 31 -15.54 -6.28 -5.00
CA GLY A 31 -16.73 -7.02 -4.57
C GLY A 31 -17.00 -8.30 -5.39
N ARG A 32 -16.36 -8.46 -6.56
CA ARG A 32 -16.45 -9.67 -7.40
C ARG A 32 -15.24 -10.59 -7.24
N THR A 33 -14.07 -10.03 -6.95
CA THR A 33 -12.80 -10.78 -6.89
C THR A 33 -12.36 -11.15 -5.48
N ASN A 34 -12.84 -10.43 -4.46
CA ASN A 34 -12.47 -10.60 -3.05
C ASN A 34 -10.96 -10.74 -2.84
N SER A 35 -10.18 -9.91 -3.57
CA SER A 35 -8.72 -9.98 -3.62
C SER A 35 -8.06 -9.05 -2.61
N VAL A 36 -8.77 -8.06 -2.08
CA VAL A 36 -8.31 -7.10 -1.07
C VAL A 36 -9.09 -7.33 0.23
N LEU A 37 -8.40 -7.78 1.28
CA LEU A 37 -9.01 -7.99 2.60
C LEU A 37 -9.27 -6.68 3.33
N ALA A 38 -8.32 -5.75 3.23
CA ALA A 38 -8.40 -4.46 3.91
C ALA A 38 -7.69 -3.39 3.10
N VAL A 39 -8.30 -2.21 3.04
CA VAL A 39 -7.65 -0.99 2.55
C VAL A 39 -7.05 -0.25 3.75
N ALA A 40 -5.84 0.27 3.61
CA ALA A 40 -5.18 1.05 4.64
C ALA A 40 -5.89 2.41 4.82
N PRO A 41 -6.41 2.74 6.02
CA PRO A 41 -7.08 4.03 6.25
C PRO A 41 -6.17 5.24 5.99
N MET A 42 -4.87 5.06 6.20
CA MET A 42 -3.85 6.10 6.06
C MET A 42 -3.24 6.20 4.65
N ALA A 43 -3.70 5.41 3.66
CA ALA A 43 -3.07 5.37 2.33
C ALA A 43 -2.97 6.76 1.67
N LEU A 44 -4.04 7.55 1.75
CA LEU A 44 -4.06 8.91 1.18
C LEU A 44 -3.18 9.90 1.97
N ASP A 45 -3.07 9.72 3.29
CA ASP A 45 -2.18 10.54 4.13
C ASP A 45 -0.70 10.26 3.78
N GLN A 46 -0.35 8.98 3.63
CA GLN A 46 0.99 8.56 3.18
C GLN A 46 1.31 9.15 1.80
N ALA A 47 0.37 9.05 0.85
CA ALA A 47 0.53 9.62 -0.48
C ALA A 47 0.73 11.14 -0.45
N ARG A 48 -0.04 11.86 0.38
CA ARG A 48 0.11 13.32 0.58
C ARG A 48 1.51 13.68 1.11
N SER A 49 2.03 12.92 2.06
CA SER A 49 3.39 13.12 2.60
C SER A 49 4.46 12.93 1.52
N LEU A 50 4.33 11.89 0.70
CA LEU A 50 5.29 11.60 -0.38
C LEU A 50 5.25 12.64 -1.50
N ASP A 51 4.07 13.18 -1.81
CA ASP A 51 3.96 14.33 -2.72
C ASP A 51 4.63 15.59 -2.15
N ALA A 52 4.51 15.83 -0.83
CA ALA A 52 5.19 16.94 -0.17
C ALA A 52 6.72 16.78 -0.22
N GLU A 53 7.23 15.58 0.00
CA GLU A 53 8.67 15.29 -0.16
C GLU A 53 9.15 15.52 -1.58
N ARG A 54 8.40 15.03 -2.58
CA ARG A 54 8.75 15.24 -3.99
C ARG A 54 8.80 16.73 -4.34
N ARG A 55 7.83 17.54 -3.88
CA ARG A 55 7.84 19.01 -4.06
C ARG A 55 9.04 19.67 -3.39
N ALA A 56 9.53 19.11 -2.28
CA ALA A 56 10.73 19.55 -1.58
C ALA A 56 12.03 18.99 -2.20
N GLY A 57 11.98 18.35 -3.36
CA GLY A 57 13.15 17.76 -4.03
C GLY A 57 13.66 16.47 -3.39
N ARG A 58 12.92 15.86 -2.46
CA ARG A 58 13.27 14.60 -1.80
C ARG A 58 12.52 13.45 -2.44
N VAL A 59 13.20 12.70 -3.30
CA VAL A 59 12.69 11.48 -3.94
C VAL A 59 13.52 10.29 -3.45
N ARG A 60 12.85 9.31 -2.81
CA ARG A 60 13.51 8.18 -2.15
C ARG A 60 13.92 7.05 -3.09
N GLY A 61 13.47 7.08 -4.34
CA GLY A 61 13.77 6.08 -5.35
C GLY A 61 12.59 5.77 -6.27
N PRO A 62 12.63 4.65 -7.01
CA PRO A 62 11.64 4.33 -8.05
C PRO A 62 10.25 3.99 -7.51
N LEU A 63 10.12 3.71 -6.21
CA LEU A 63 8.83 3.44 -5.55
C LEU A 63 8.22 4.68 -4.88
N HIS A 64 8.90 5.83 -4.91
CA HIS A 64 8.45 7.03 -4.22
C HIS A 64 7.05 7.47 -4.71
N GLY A 65 6.07 7.38 -3.82
CA GLY A 65 4.67 7.73 -4.07
C GLY A 65 3.84 6.66 -4.79
N VAL A 66 4.41 5.48 -5.05
CA VAL A 66 3.71 4.40 -5.78
C VAL A 66 2.88 3.56 -4.80
N PRO A 67 1.55 3.42 -5.01
CA PRO A 67 0.72 2.55 -4.20
C PRO A 67 0.91 1.08 -4.55
N LEU A 68 0.96 0.24 -3.52
CA LEU A 68 1.02 -1.21 -3.66
C LEU A 68 0.22 -1.90 -2.55
N LEU A 69 -0.30 -3.08 -2.85
CA LEU A 69 -0.89 -3.98 -1.85
C LEU A 69 0.17 -4.96 -1.37
N ILE A 70 0.09 -5.36 -0.11
CA ILE A 70 0.94 -6.40 0.47
C ILE A 70 0.10 -7.61 0.88
N LYS A 71 0.68 -8.82 0.81
CA LYS A 71 -0.03 -10.03 1.22
C LYS A 71 -0.36 -9.98 2.72
N ASP A 72 -1.54 -10.47 3.11
CA ASP A 72 -2.01 -10.27 4.48
C ASP A 72 -1.15 -10.97 5.56
N ASN A 73 -0.42 -12.03 5.21
CA ASN A 73 0.56 -12.66 6.09
C ASN A 73 1.91 -11.88 6.24
N ILE A 74 2.02 -10.67 5.68
CA ILE A 74 3.20 -9.80 5.82
C ILE A 74 2.96 -8.75 6.91
N ALA A 75 3.71 -8.82 8.02
CA ALA A 75 3.49 -7.95 9.18
C ALA A 75 3.60 -6.45 8.85
N THR A 76 2.62 -5.69 9.35
CA THR A 76 2.56 -4.22 9.36
C THR A 76 2.09 -3.70 10.70
N THR A 77 2.55 -2.49 11.05
CA THR A 77 2.20 -1.79 12.30
C THR A 77 0.93 -0.94 12.22
N ASP A 78 0.49 -0.58 11.02
CA ASP A 78 -0.66 0.32 10.78
C ASP A 78 -1.92 -0.40 10.29
N GLN A 79 -1.84 -1.72 10.09
CA GLN A 79 -2.91 -2.55 9.57
C GLN A 79 -2.87 -3.95 10.20
N PRO A 80 -4.03 -4.57 10.47
CA PRO A 80 -4.09 -5.95 10.93
C PRO A 80 -3.37 -6.91 9.97
N THR A 81 -2.76 -7.95 10.53
CA THR A 81 -2.16 -9.07 9.79
C THR A 81 -2.83 -10.35 10.27
N THR A 82 -3.76 -10.89 9.47
CA THR A 82 -4.61 -12.02 9.91
C THR A 82 -4.17 -13.37 9.33
N ALA A 83 -3.27 -13.36 8.35
CA ALA A 83 -2.92 -14.51 7.52
C ALA A 83 -4.16 -15.22 6.92
N GLY A 84 -5.24 -14.46 6.65
CA GLY A 84 -6.50 -15.02 6.18
C GLY A 84 -7.29 -15.81 7.24
N SER A 85 -6.83 -15.82 8.50
CA SER A 85 -7.46 -16.55 9.60
C SER A 85 -8.32 -15.63 10.47
N PHE A 86 -9.53 -16.09 10.82
CA PHE A 86 -10.36 -15.40 11.81
C PHE A 86 -9.71 -15.40 13.20
N ALA A 87 -8.87 -16.38 13.52
CA ALA A 87 -8.17 -16.46 14.80
C ALA A 87 -7.22 -15.29 15.05
N LEU A 88 -6.77 -14.62 13.99
CA LEU A 88 -5.87 -13.47 14.03
C LEU A 88 -6.57 -12.17 13.64
N ALA A 89 -7.91 -12.16 13.59
CA ALA A 89 -8.67 -10.96 13.25
C ALA A 89 -8.33 -9.81 14.21
N GLY A 90 -8.00 -8.65 13.65
CA GLY A 90 -7.63 -7.46 14.42
C GLY A 90 -6.22 -7.47 15.02
N LEU A 91 -5.41 -8.50 14.77
CA LEU A 91 -4.03 -8.55 15.26
C LEU A 91 -3.15 -7.49 14.56
N VAL A 92 -2.75 -6.46 15.29
CA VAL A 92 -1.74 -5.48 14.87
C VAL A 92 -0.42 -5.83 15.54
N LEU A 93 0.64 -5.98 14.74
CA LEU A 93 1.96 -6.38 15.23
C LEU A 93 2.78 -5.15 15.65
N PRO A 94 3.69 -5.28 16.65
CA PRO A 94 4.46 -4.16 17.16
C PRO A 94 5.53 -3.64 16.19
N HIS A 95 5.86 -4.43 15.18
CA HIS A 95 6.91 -4.11 14.20
C HIS A 95 6.48 -4.49 12.79
N ASP A 96 6.92 -3.70 11.82
CA ASP A 96 6.81 -4.06 10.41
C ASP A 96 7.74 -5.26 10.14
N SER A 97 7.35 -6.12 9.21
CA SER A 97 8.28 -7.07 8.63
C SER A 97 9.44 -6.33 7.94
N PHE A 98 10.59 -7.00 7.77
CA PHE A 98 11.73 -6.43 7.03
C PHE A 98 11.31 -5.90 5.64
N LEU A 99 10.47 -6.65 4.91
CA LEU A 99 9.96 -6.23 3.62
C LEU A 99 9.12 -4.94 3.71
N ALA A 100 8.14 -4.89 4.61
CA ALA A 100 7.28 -3.72 4.77
C ALA A 100 8.09 -2.48 5.14
N ALA A 101 9.05 -2.61 6.06
CA ALA A 101 9.96 -1.54 6.43
C ALA A 101 10.75 -1.02 5.23
N ARG A 102 11.35 -1.91 4.43
CA ARG A 102 12.11 -1.54 3.22
C ARG A 102 11.25 -0.87 2.15
N LEU A 103 9.99 -1.27 2.01
CA LEU A 103 9.05 -0.62 1.08
C LEU A 103 8.70 0.80 1.52
N ARG A 104 8.49 1.03 2.83
CA ARG A 104 8.28 2.39 3.37
C ARG A 104 9.51 3.27 3.24
N GLU A 105 10.70 2.72 3.49
CA GLU A 105 11.97 3.42 3.28
C GLU A 105 12.14 3.83 1.81
N ALA A 106 11.76 2.97 0.87
CA ALA A 106 11.75 3.27 -0.57
C ALA A 106 10.65 4.27 -1.00
N GLY A 107 9.79 4.68 -0.06
CA GLY A 107 8.72 5.66 -0.30
C GLY A 107 7.47 5.08 -0.96
N ALA A 108 7.20 3.77 -0.83
CA ALA A 108 5.95 3.20 -1.31
C ALA A 108 4.77 3.60 -0.42
N VAL A 109 3.58 3.70 -1.01
CA VAL A 109 2.31 3.82 -0.28
C VAL A 109 1.76 2.41 -0.07
N LEU A 110 1.65 1.97 1.18
CA LEU A 110 1.06 0.66 1.48
C LEU A 110 -0.46 0.79 1.46
N LEU A 111 -1.06 0.40 0.34
CA LEU A 111 -2.48 0.61 0.02
C LEU A 111 -3.43 -0.26 0.85
N GLY A 112 -2.97 -1.42 1.30
CA GLY A 112 -3.86 -2.43 1.87
C GLY A 112 -3.24 -3.83 1.96
N LYS A 113 -4.06 -4.77 2.42
CA LYS A 113 -3.75 -6.18 2.61
C LYS A 113 -4.51 -7.02 1.58
N THR A 114 -3.82 -7.89 0.84
CA THR A 114 -4.48 -8.82 -0.11
C THR A 114 -4.94 -10.10 0.57
N ASN A 115 -5.99 -10.70 0.03
CA ASN A 115 -6.48 -12.02 0.41
C ASN A 115 -5.48 -13.14 0.10
N LEU A 116 -5.66 -14.28 0.77
CA LEU A 116 -4.86 -15.49 0.67
C LEU A 116 -5.62 -16.69 1.28
N SER A 117 -5.26 -17.91 0.90
CA SER A 117 -5.66 -19.10 1.65
C SER A 117 -5.13 -19.02 3.08
N GLU A 118 -5.95 -19.44 4.05
CA GLU A 118 -5.65 -19.34 5.48
C GLU A 118 -4.27 -19.93 5.81
N PHE A 119 -3.44 -19.20 6.57
CA PHE A 119 -2.05 -19.55 6.89
C PHE A 119 -1.15 -19.83 5.68
N ALA A 120 -1.51 -19.32 4.50
CA ALA A 120 -0.89 -19.67 3.23
C ALA A 120 -0.90 -21.19 2.96
N ASN A 121 -1.94 -21.86 3.43
CA ASN A 121 -2.17 -23.29 3.30
C ASN A 121 -3.40 -23.52 2.42
N TRP A 122 -3.22 -24.29 1.33
CA TRP A 122 -4.14 -24.67 0.25
C TRP A 122 -5.45 -23.87 0.10
#